data_AF-A0A9E4A5C3-F1
#
_entry.id   AF-A0A9E4A5C3-F1
#
_cell.length_a   1.000
_cell.length_b   1.000
_cell.length_c   1.000
_cell.angle_alpha   90.00
_cell.angle_beta   90.00
_cell.angle_gamma   90.00
#
_symmetry.space_group_name_H-M   'P 1'
#
loop_
_entity.id
_entity.type
_entity.pdbx_description
1 polymer ?
#
loop_
_entity_poly.entity_id
_entity_poly.type
_entity_poly.pdbx_seq_one_letter_code
_entity_poly.pdbx_strand_id
1 'polypeptide(L)' 'MPYKLRPDNGPSMGPRQGPCGHKFECKDSPKSTSISVSFLTNREQLEEFLPERFEVGAEPVVSVSASYMTEIEWLAGRG' A
#
# COMPACT_ATOMS: atom_id res chain seq x y z
N MET A 1 12.79 -10.85 9.73
CA MET A 1 13.40 -9.83 8.85
C MET A 1 12.70 -9.91 7.49
N PRO A 2 12.02 -8.86 7.00
CA PRO A 2 11.38 -8.94 5.68
C PRO A 2 12.44 -8.92 4.57
N TYR A 3 12.45 -9.97 3.75
CA TYR A 3 13.46 -10.29 2.72
C TYR A 3 12.81 -10.26 1.32
N LYS A 4 13.54 -9.82 0.29
CA LYS A 4 13.15 -10.00 -1.12
C LYS A 4 14.03 -11.08 -1.74
N LEU A 5 13.40 -12.05 -2.39
CA LEU A 5 14.08 -13.17 -3.05
C LEU A 5 14.24 -12.86 -4.54
N ARG A 6 15.48 -12.67 -5.00
CA ARG A 6 15.91 -12.99 -6.37
C ARG A 6 17.18 -13.86 -6.26
N PRO A 7 17.36 -14.93 -7.06
CA PRO A 7 18.42 -15.90 -6.83
C PRO A 7 19.84 -15.38 -7.11
N ASP A 8 19.98 -14.34 -7.93
CA ASP A 8 21.22 -13.78 -8.47
C ASP A 8 21.77 -12.59 -7.67
N ASN A 9 20.89 -11.89 -6.94
CA ASN A 9 21.26 -10.86 -5.98
C ASN A 9 21.21 -11.47 -4.58
N GLY A 10 22.37 -11.58 -3.93
CA GLY A 10 22.49 -11.96 -2.51
C GLY A 10 21.59 -11.11 -1.60
N PRO A 11 21.51 -11.40 -0.28
CA PRO A 11 20.56 -10.75 0.62
C PRO A 11 20.67 -9.22 0.58
N SER A 12 19.83 -8.60 -0.23
CA SER A 12 19.74 -7.16 -0.35
C SER A 12 18.86 -6.65 0.78
N MET A 13 19.24 -5.51 1.33
CA MET A 13 18.40 -4.75 2.24
C MET A 13 16.95 -4.63 1.72
N GLY A 14 15.99 -4.75 2.64
CA GLY A 14 14.57 -4.60 2.34
C GLY A 14 14.25 -3.24 1.70
N PRO A 15 13.14 -3.11 0.96
CA PRO A 15 12.85 -1.94 0.14
C PRO A 15 12.67 -0.62 0.90
N ARG A 16 12.62 -0.66 2.24
CA ARG A 16 12.51 0.50 3.14
C ARG A 16 13.73 0.64 4.07
N GLN A 17 14.84 0.00 3.73
CA GLN A 17 16.10 0.10 4.46
C GLN A 17 17.07 0.98 3.66
N GLY A 18 17.64 1.98 4.32
CA GLY A 18 18.69 2.85 3.78
C GLY A 18 20.08 2.24 3.97
N PRO A 19 21.11 2.79 3.30
CA PRO A 19 22.46 2.22 3.27
C PRO A 19 22.95 1.78 4.65
N CYS A 20 23.68 0.66 4.70
CA CYS A 20 24.16 0.05 5.95
C CYS A 20 23.04 -0.40 6.91
N GLY A 21 21.83 -0.64 6.40
CA GLY A 21 20.69 -1.13 7.18
C GLY A 21 20.01 -0.06 8.04
N HIS A 22 20.32 1.22 7.84
CA HIS A 22 19.63 2.30 8.55
C HIS A 22 18.14 2.33 8.16
N LYS A 23 17.29 2.81 9.06
CA LYS A 23 15.87 3.05 8.77
C LYS A 23 15.67 4.50 8.32
N PHE A 24 14.93 4.72 7.24
CA PHE A 24 14.48 6.05 6.86
C PHE A 24 13.59 6.63 7.97
N GLU A 25 13.83 7.88 8.34
CA GLU A 25 13.10 8.53 9.42
C GLU A 25 11.71 8.99 8.97
N CYS A 26 11.56 9.32 7.67
CA CYS A 26 10.28 9.72 7.08
C CYS A 26 9.60 10.86 7.88
N LYS A 27 10.38 11.87 8.30
CA LYS A 27 9.90 12.94 9.20
C LYS A 27 8.91 13.88 8.50
N ASP A 28 9.29 14.37 7.32
CA ASP A 28 8.48 15.27 6.49
C ASP A 28 8.11 14.63 5.14
N SER A 29 8.36 13.33 5.00
CA SER A 29 8.22 12.57 3.76
C SER A 29 7.67 11.16 4.04
N PRO A 30 6.98 10.52 3.09
CA PRO A 30 6.58 11.04 1.78
C PRO A 30 5.44 12.07 1.88
N LYS A 31 5.37 12.97 0.91
CA LYS A 31 4.18 13.81 0.71
C LYS A 31 3.13 12.98 -0.03
N SER A 32 1.87 13.10 0.38
CA SER A 32 0.77 12.33 -0.22
C SER A 32 -0.45 13.20 -0.46
N THR A 33 -0.98 13.14 -1.68
CA THR A 33 -2.31 13.63 -2.02
C THR A 33 -3.20 12.43 -2.30
N SER A 34 -4.29 12.31 -1.54
CA SER A 34 -5.23 11.21 -1.66
C SER A 34 -6.62 11.73 -2.02
N ILE A 35 -7.23 11.11 -3.03
CA ILE A 35 -8.61 11.36 -3.43
C ILE A 35 -9.37 10.06 -3.24
N SER A 36 -10.52 10.12 -2.59
CA SER A 36 -11.35 8.95 -2.33
C SER A 36 -12.80 9.25 -2.66
N VAL A 37 -13.47 8.29 -3.29
CA VAL A 37 -14.91 8.32 -3.55
C VAL A 37 -15.51 7.02 -3.03
N SER A 38 -16.63 7.15 -2.31
CA SER A 38 -17.41 6.02 -1.82
C SER A 38 -18.80 6.08 -2.44
N PHE A 39 -19.30 4.93 -2.90
CA PHE A 39 -20.62 4.84 -3.52
C PHE A 39 -21.30 3.52 -3.15
N LEU A 40 -22.63 3.54 -3.15
CA LEU A 40 -23.45 2.35 -3.00
C LEU A 40 -23.41 1.52 -4.28
N THR A 41 -23.27 0.20 -4.13
CA THR A 41 -23.21 -0.77 -5.23
C THR A 41 -24.22 -1.91 -5.02
N ASN A 42 -24.22 -2.89 -5.93
CA ASN A 42 -24.98 -4.12 -5.78
C ASN A 42 -24.32 -5.05 -4.73
N ARG A 43 -25.11 -5.51 -3.75
CA ARG A 43 -24.63 -6.39 -2.67
C ARG A 43 -24.19 -7.76 -3.16
N GLU A 44 -24.99 -8.42 -3.99
CA GLU A 44 -24.72 -9.78 -4.48
C GLU A 44 -23.39 -9.83 -5.24
N GLN A 45 -23.12 -8.81 -6.06
CA GLN A 45 -21.84 -8.69 -6.76
C GLN A 45 -20.66 -8.46 -5.81
N LEU A 46 -20.86 -7.72 -4.72
CA LEU A 46 -19.79 -7.47 -3.74
C LEU A 46 -19.48 -8.70 -2.90
N GLU A 47 -20.50 -9.49 -2.56
CA GLU A 47 -20.36 -10.74 -1.81
C GLU A 47 -19.50 -11.78 -2.55
N GLU A 48 -19.57 -11.83 -3.88
CA GLU A 48 -18.76 -12.74 -4.70
C GLU A 48 -17.23 -12.49 -4.58
N PHE A 49 -16.82 -11.27 -4.22
CA PHE A 49 -15.40 -10.92 -4.03
C PHE A 49 -14.88 -11.18 -2.61
N LEU A 50 -15.76 -11.46 -1.64
CA LEU A 50 -15.36 -11.61 -0.26
C LEU A 50 -14.75 -13.00 0.00
N PRO A 51 -13.65 -13.10 0.76
CA PRO A 51 -13.15 -14.38 1.23
C PRO A 51 -14.18 -15.08 2.12
N GLU A 52 -14.04 -16.40 2.28
CA GLU A 52 -14.84 -17.14 3.25
C GLU A 52 -14.76 -16.50 4.64
N ARG A 53 -15.90 -16.50 5.37
CA ARG A 53 -16.07 -15.91 6.72
C ARG A 53 -16.09 -14.38 6.77
N PHE A 54 -16.19 -13.71 5.63
CA PHE A 54 -16.50 -12.28 5.54
C PHE A 54 -17.91 -12.08 4.96
N GLU A 55 -18.58 -11.00 5.36
CA GLU A 55 -19.90 -10.61 4.85
C GLU A 55 -19.90 -9.12 4.51
N VAL A 56 -20.77 -8.72 3.58
CA VAL A 56 -20.98 -7.30 3.28
C VAL A 56 -21.70 -6.65 4.45
N GLY A 57 -21.17 -5.53 4.95
CA GLY A 57 -21.74 -4.78 6.07
C GLY A 57 -23.14 -4.22 5.79
N ALA A 58 -23.64 -3.34 6.65
CA ALA A 58 -25.03 -2.85 6.57
C ALA A 58 -25.39 -2.26 5.18
N GLU A 59 -24.47 -1.53 4.57
CA GLU A 59 -24.62 -0.99 3.22
C GLU A 59 -23.54 -1.54 2.29
N PRO A 60 -23.88 -1.86 1.02
CA PRO A 60 -22.91 -2.32 0.03
C PRO A 60 -22.10 -1.14 -0.52
N VAL A 61 -21.18 -0.60 0.27
CA VAL A 61 -20.33 0.53 -0.13
C VAL A 61 -19.02 0.02 -0.72
N VAL A 62 -18.64 0.54 -1.89
CA VAL A 62 -17.29 0.40 -2.43
C VAL A 62 -16.60 1.76 -2.34
N SER A 63 -15.37 1.75 -1.83
CA SER A 63 -14.49 2.91 -1.79
C SER A 63 -13.36 2.74 -2.78
N VAL A 64 -13.22 3.70 -3.68
CA VAL A 64 -12.10 3.79 -4.62
C VAL A 64 -11.25 4.98 -4.23
N SER A 65 -9.96 4.72 -3.98
CA SER A 65 -9.00 5.76 -3.61
C SER A 65 -7.80 5.75 -4.55
N ALA A 66 -7.35 6.95 -4.92
CA ALA A 66 -6.07 7.17 -5.58
C ALA A 66 -5.15 7.97 -4.66
N SER A 67 -3.91 7.53 -4.53
CA SER A 67 -2.87 8.23 -3.77
C SER A 67 -1.72 8.57 -4.68
N TYR A 68 -1.43 9.86 -4.81
CA TYR A 68 -0.23 10.37 -5.47
C TYR A 68 0.78 10.73 -4.39
N MET A 69 1.91 10.02 -4.38
CA MET A 69 2.94 10.16 -3.36
C MET A 69 4.21 10.69 -3.99
N THR A 70 4.88 11.63 -3.33
CA THR A 70 6.17 12.17 -3.78
C THR A 70 7.17 12.21 -2.62
N GLU A 71 8.44 12.45 -2.93
CA GLU A 71 9.51 12.59 -1.94
C GLU A 71 9.71 11.32 -1.10
N ILE A 72 9.50 10.14 -1.68
CA ILE A 72 9.60 8.88 -0.94
C ILE A 72 11.07 8.58 -0.63
N GLU A 73 11.47 8.74 0.63
CA GLU A 73 12.85 8.58 1.12
C GLU A 73 13.49 7.25 0.69
N TRP A 74 12.78 6.13 0.83
CA TRP A 74 13.28 4.81 0.43
C TRP A 74 13.28 4.55 -1.08
N LEU A 75 12.75 5.48 -1.87
CA LEU A 75 12.86 5.50 -3.32
C LEU A 75 13.79 6.62 -3.81
N ALA A 76 14.70 7.09 -2.95
CA ALA A 76 15.63 8.19 -3.24
C ALA A 76 14.89 9.49 -3.60
N GLY A 77 13.80 9.78 -2.88
CA GLY A 77 12.98 10.97 -3.07
C GLY A 77 12.03 10.90 -4.28
N ARG A 78 11.96 9.78 -4.99
CA ARG A 78 11.03 9.59 -6.12
C ARG A 78 9.60 9.34 -5.65
N GLY A 79 8.66 9.52 -6.56
CA GLY A 79 7.24 9.23 -6.42
C GLY A 79 6.52 9.53 -7.73
#